data_AF-M1ESU2-F1
#
_entry.id   AF-M1ESU2-F1
#
_cell.length_a   1.000
_cell.length_b   1.000
_cell.length_c   1.000
_cell.angle_alpha   90.00
_cell.angle_beta   90.00
_cell.angle_gamma   90.00
#
_symmetry.space_group_name_H-M   'P 1'
#
loop_
_entity.id
_entity.type
_entity.pdbx_description
1 polymer ?
#
loop_
_entity_poly.entity_id
_entity_poly.type
_entity_poly.pdbx_seq_one_letter_code
_entity_poly.pdbx_strand_id
1 'polypeptide(L)'
;PKRSNAINIGLTVLPPPRTIKIAILNFDEYALNKEGIEKILTMIPTEEEKQKIQEAQLANPDVPLGSAEQFLLTLSSISELSARL
;
A
#
# COMPACT_ATOMS: atom_id res chain seq x y z
N PRO A 1 15.56 4.74 -2.34
CA PRO A 1 15.13 5.63 -3.47
C PRO A 1 14.27 4.96 -4.56
N LYS A 2 14.57 3.72 -5.00
CA LYS A 2 13.87 3.10 -6.16
C LYS A 2 12.46 2.58 -5.86
N ARG A 3 12.18 2.14 -4.62
CA ARG A 3 10.91 1.48 -4.26
C ARG A 3 9.74 2.46 -4.11
N SER A 4 9.98 3.62 -3.47
CA SER A 4 8.99 4.70 -3.39
C SER A 4 8.56 5.22 -4.77
N ASN A 5 9.49 5.25 -5.75
CA ASN A 5 9.16 5.61 -7.13
C ASN A 5 8.27 4.56 -7.80
N ALA A 6 8.56 3.27 -7.62
CA ALA A 6 7.71 2.20 -8.15
C ALA A 6 6.29 2.28 -7.57
N ILE A 7 6.17 2.55 -6.27
CA ILE A 7 4.87 2.73 -5.61
C ILE A 7 4.16 3.98 -6.13
N ASN A 8 4.84 5.12 -6.25
CA ASN A 8 4.22 6.34 -6.78
C ASN A 8 3.72 6.14 -8.22
N ILE A 9 4.48 5.45 -9.06
CA ILE A 9 4.03 5.08 -10.42
C ILE A 9 2.83 4.12 -10.33
N GLY A 10 2.86 3.14 -9.43
CA GLY A 10 1.72 2.26 -9.14
C GLY A 10 0.48 3.05 -8.75
N LEU A 11 0.60 4.02 -7.85
CA LEU A 11 -0.49 4.87 -7.38
C LEU A 11 -1.10 5.75 -8.48
N THR A 12 -0.35 6.09 -9.54
CA THR A 12 -0.94 6.83 -10.68
C THR A 12 -1.87 5.98 -11.54
N VAL A 13 -1.69 4.65 -11.52
CA VAL A 13 -2.51 3.71 -12.31
C VAL A 13 -3.50 2.92 -11.46
N LEU A 14 -3.27 2.89 -10.15
CA LEU A 14 -4.14 2.25 -9.18
C LEU A 14 -5.22 3.21 -8.67
N PRO A 15 -6.40 2.68 -8.30
CA PRO A 15 -7.42 3.48 -7.64
C PRO A 15 -6.95 3.94 -6.25
N PRO A 16 -7.68 4.89 -5.61
CA PRO A 16 -7.29 5.41 -4.31
C PRO A 16 -7.05 4.31 -3.26
N PRO A 17 -6.09 4.46 -2.31
CA PRO A 17 -5.78 3.44 -1.29
C PRO A 17 -7.00 2.99 -0.50
N ARG A 18 -7.92 3.93 -0.24
CA ARG A 18 -9.20 3.66 0.42
C ARG A 18 -10.09 2.74 -0.41
N THR A 19 -10.17 2.98 -1.73
CA THR A 19 -10.93 2.14 -2.66
C THR A 19 -10.33 0.74 -2.73
N ILE A 20 -9.00 0.63 -2.83
CA ILE A 20 -8.30 -0.66 -2.83
C ILE A 20 -8.64 -1.45 -1.56
N LYS A 21 -8.53 -0.81 -0.38
CA LYS A 21 -8.87 -1.45 0.89
C LYS A 21 -10.32 -1.96 0.90
N ILE A 22 -11.27 -1.15 0.45
CA ILE A 22 -12.68 -1.55 0.39
C ILE A 22 -12.89 -2.67 -0.62
N ALA A 23 -12.26 -2.59 -1.79
CA ALA A 23 -12.38 -3.60 -2.84
C ALA A 23 -11.87 -4.96 -2.37
N ILE A 24 -10.74 -5.00 -1.68
CA ILE A 24 -10.16 -6.24 -1.13
C ILE A 24 -11.02 -6.80 0.01
N LEU A 25 -11.59 -5.94 0.86
CA LEU A 25 -12.48 -6.37 1.93
C LEU A 25 -13.82 -6.91 1.41
N ASN A 26 -14.33 -6.33 0.32
CA ASN A 26 -15.61 -6.69 -0.28
C ASN A 26 -15.49 -7.68 -1.45
N PHE A 27 -14.28 -8.11 -1.82
CA PHE A 27 -14.03 -8.91 -3.02
C PHE A 27 -14.59 -8.28 -4.31
N ASP A 28 -14.42 -6.96 -4.46
CA ASP A 28 -14.93 -6.17 -5.58
C ASP A 28 -13.94 -6.21 -6.77
N GLU A 29 -14.17 -7.16 -7.68
CA GLU A 29 -13.40 -7.33 -8.92
C GLU A 29 -13.58 -6.18 -9.93
N TYR A 30 -14.65 -5.39 -9.80
CA TYR A 30 -14.89 -4.24 -10.68
C TYR A 30 -14.07 -3.03 -10.24
N ALA A 31 -13.93 -2.84 -8.93
CA ALA A 31 -13.10 -1.79 -8.37
C ALA A 31 -11.60 -2.11 -8.48
N LEU A 32 -11.23 -3.41 -8.46
CA LEU A 32 -9.85 -3.86 -8.56
C LEU A 32 -9.69 -4.96 -9.60
N ASN A 33 -9.16 -4.58 -10.77
CA ASN A 33 -8.89 -5.50 -11.86
C ASN A 33 -7.62 -6.33 -11.63
N LYS A 34 -7.41 -7.35 -12.46
CA LYS A 34 -6.24 -8.26 -12.38
C LYS A 34 -4.89 -7.53 -12.38
N GLU A 35 -4.72 -6.50 -13.22
CA GLU A 35 -3.46 -5.73 -13.26
C GLU A 35 -3.23 -4.97 -11.94
N GLY A 36 -4.30 -4.43 -11.36
CA GLY A 36 -4.28 -3.77 -10.06
C GLY A 36 -3.89 -4.74 -8.94
N ILE A 37 -4.45 -5.95 -8.96
CA ILE A 37 -4.10 -7.04 -8.03
C ILE A 37 -2.61 -7.38 -8.13
N GLU A 38 -2.10 -7.66 -9.34
CA GLU A 38 -0.68 -8.00 -9.55
C GLU A 38 0.25 -6.88 -9.07
N LYS A 39 -0.10 -5.62 -9.36
CA LYS A 39 0.62 -4.45 -8.86
C LYS A 39 0.64 -4.42 -7.34
N ILE A 40 -0.50 -4.58 -6.68
CA ILE A 40 -0.56 -4.56 -5.21
C ILE A 40 0.25 -5.72 -4.63
N LEU A 41 0.17 -6.92 -5.20
CA LEU A 41 0.97 -8.08 -4.79
C LEU A 41 2.48 -7.80 -4.87
N THR A 42 2.94 -7.11 -5.90
CA THR A 42 4.36 -6.70 -6.01
C THR A 42 4.77 -5.56 -5.06
N MET A 43 3.79 -4.84 -4.52
CA MET A 43 3.97 -3.69 -3.64
C MET A 43 3.57 -3.98 -2.19
N ILE A 44 3.44 -5.25 -1.82
CA ILE A 44 3.18 -5.63 -0.43
C ILE A 44 4.36 -5.15 0.44
N PRO A 45 4.10 -4.35 1.49
CA PRO A 45 5.14 -3.90 2.40
C PRO A 45 5.79 -5.09 3.10
N THR A 46 7.11 -5.15 3.06
CA THR A 46 7.84 -6.10 3.92
C THR A 46 7.88 -5.61 5.36
N GLU A 47 8.10 -6.51 6.31
CA GLU A 47 8.22 -6.14 7.74
C GLU A 47 9.27 -5.05 7.97
N GLU A 48 10.41 -5.13 7.29
CA GLU A 48 11.46 -4.09 7.35
C GLU A 48 10.97 -2.71 6.89
N GLU A 49 10.10 -2.65 5.87
CA GLU A 49 9.55 -1.38 5.39
C GLU A 49 8.56 -0.81 6.38
N LYS A 50 7.67 -1.66 6.93
CA LYS A 50 6.74 -1.25 7.98
C LYS A 50 7.49 -0.70 9.19
N GLN A 51 8.55 -1.41 9.60
CA GLN A 51 9.37 -1.02 10.73
C GLN A 51 10.07 0.31 10.48
N LYS A 52 10.70 0.49 9.31
CA LYS A 52 11.32 1.77 8.94
C LYS A 52 10.34 2.94 8.92
N ILE A 53 9.13 2.73 8.39
CA ILE A 53 8.10 3.76 8.37
C ILE A 53 7.67 4.11 9.80
N GLN A 54 7.45 3.10 10.65
CA GLN A 54 7.10 3.31 12.06
C GLN A 54 8.21 4.04 12.82
N GLU A 55 9.46 3.62 12.66
CA GLU A 55 10.62 4.26 13.27
C GLU A 55 10.76 5.71 12.81
N ALA A 56 10.58 6.00 11.51
CA ALA A 56 10.62 7.35 10.99
C ALA A 56 9.51 8.23 11.60
N GLN A 57 8.30 7.69 11.76
CA GLN A 57 7.17 8.37 12.41
C GLN A 57 7.42 8.61 13.90
N LEU A 58 8.02 7.64 14.61
CA LEU A 58 8.40 7.75 16.01
C LEU A 58 9.54 8.75 16.23
N ALA A 59 10.52 8.74 15.31
CA ALA A 59 11.65 9.66 15.35
C ALA A 59 11.24 11.10 14.98
N ASN A 60 10.28 11.26 14.06
CA ASN A 60 9.84 12.56 13.56
C ASN A 60 8.30 12.62 13.47
N PRO A 61 7.59 12.74 14.60
CA PRO A 61 6.12 12.78 14.62
C PRO A 61 5.54 14.03 13.93
N ASP A 62 6.31 15.12 13.83
CA ASP A 62 5.92 16.35 13.14
C ASP A 62 6.03 16.25 11.60
N VAL A 63 6.71 15.21 11.08
CA VAL A 63 6.91 15.02 9.65
C VAL A 63 5.85 14.06 9.11
N PRO A 64 4.96 14.50 8.19
CA PRO A 64 3.99 13.61 7.59
C PRO A 64 4.66 12.58 6.67
N LEU A 65 4.16 11.35 6.70
CA LEU A 65 4.58 10.29 5.79
C LEU A 65 4.24 10.64 4.34
N GLY A 66 5.13 10.25 3.42
CA GLY A 66 4.90 10.39 1.98
C GLY A 66 3.79 9.47 1.48
N SER A 67 3.27 9.74 0.27
CA SER A 67 2.17 8.97 -0.33
C SER A 67 2.47 7.47 -0.42
N ALA A 68 3.71 7.10 -0.75
CA ALA A 68 4.13 5.70 -0.81
C ALA A 68 4.13 5.03 0.57
N GLU A 69 4.57 5.74 1.62
CA GLU A 69 4.61 5.21 2.98
C GLU A 69 3.19 5.06 3.55
N GLN A 70 2.31 6.05 3.32
CA GLN A 70 0.89 5.93 3.66
C GLN A 70 0.21 4.77 2.93
N PHE A 71 0.55 4.56 1.65
CA PHE A 71 0.03 3.43 0.89
C PHE A 71 0.47 2.10 1.51
N LEU A 72 1.75 1.95 1.82
CA LEU A 72 2.30 0.76 2.47
C LEU A 72 1.64 0.50 3.84
N LEU A 73 1.45 1.53 4.67
CA LEU A 73 0.72 1.38 5.93
C LEU A 73 -0.76 1.01 5.73
N THR A 74 -1.40 1.55 4.69
CA THR A 74 -2.79 1.20 4.36
C THR A 74 -2.89 -0.26 3.97
N LEU A 75 -1.94 -0.78 3.18
CA LEU A 75 -1.86 -2.18 2.81
C LEU A 75 -1.53 -3.06 4.03
N SER A 76 -0.62 -2.65 4.91
CA SER A 76 -0.30 -3.41 6.12
C SER A 76 -1.45 -3.47 7.12
N SER A 77 -2.33 -2.47 7.11
CA SER A 77 -3.59 -2.47 7.89
C SER A 77 -4.59 -3.52 7.40
N ILE A 78 -4.43 -4.10 6.21
CA ILE A 78 -5.29 -5.15 5.69
C ILE A 78 -4.70 -6.49 6.10
N SER A 79 -5.32 -7.13 7.09
CA SER A 79 -4.93 -8.47 7.52
C SER A 79 -5.10 -9.47 6.39
N GLU A 80 -4.06 -10.27 6.15
CA GLU A 80 -4.04 -11.31 5.11
C GLU A 80 -4.27 -10.76 3.70
N LEU A 81 -3.77 -9.55 3.42
CA LEU A 81 -3.84 -8.91 2.10
C LEU A 81 -3.51 -9.87 0.95
N SER A 82 -2.39 -10.59 1.04
CA SER A 82 -1.94 -11.55 0.02
C SER A 82 -2.86 -12.75 -0.16
N ALA A 83 -3.67 -13.10 0.85
CA ALA A 83 -4.60 -14.23 0.78
C ALA A 83 -5.98 -13.80 0.25
N ARG A 84 -6.28 -12.50 0.28
CA ARG A 84 -7.52 -11.90 -0.23
C ARG A 84 -7.41 -11.46 -1.68
N LEU A 85 -6.19 -11.36 -2.19
CA LEU A 85 -5.84 -11.01 -3.58
C LEU A 85 -5.56 -12.28 -4.39
#